data_AF-A0A9D4HCT0-F1
#
_entry.id   AF-A0A9D4HCT0-F1
#
_cell.length_a   1.000
_cell.length_b   1.000
_cell.length_c   1.000
_cell.angle_alpha   90.00
_cell.angle_beta   90.00
_cell.angle_gamma   90.00
#
_symmetry.space_group_name_H-M   'P 1'
#
loop_
_entity.id
_entity.type
_entity.pdbx_description
1 polymer ?
#
loop_
_entity_poly.entity_id
_entity_poly.type
_entity_poly.pdbx_seq_one_letter_code
_entity_poly.pdbx_strand_id
1 'polypeptide(L)'
;MGSSGTTLYVHSMGSSGTTLYVDSMSSSGTTLYVDSMGSLGTTLYFDSMSSSGTTLYVDSMGSSGTTLYVDSMGSSGTTLYVDSMGSLGTTLYVDSMGSSGTTLYVDSMGSSGTTLYVDSMGSSGTTLYVDSMSSSGTTLYVHSMGSAGTTLYVDSMSSSGTTLYVDSMGSSGTTLYVHSMGSSGTTLYVDSMGSSGTTLYVHSMGSWGTTLYVHSMGSSGTTLYVHSMGSSGTTLYAHAFSPCFTEQGS
;
A
#
# COMPACT_ATOMS: atom_id res chain seq x y z
N MET A 1 16.83 -13.30 -30.70
CA MET A 1 16.17 -11.99 -30.91
C MET A 1 16.07 -11.36 -29.54
N GLY A 2 16.88 -10.34 -29.27
CA GLY A 2 17.04 -9.79 -27.92
C GLY A 2 15.79 -9.03 -27.47
N SER A 3 15.18 -9.47 -26.37
CA SER A 3 14.14 -8.75 -25.64
C SER A 3 14.76 -7.49 -25.04
N SER A 4 14.71 -6.37 -25.76
CA SER A 4 15.18 -5.10 -25.20
C SER A 4 14.05 -4.56 -24.33
N GLY A 5 14.35 -4.34 -23.04
CA GLY A 5 13.41 -3.72 -22.10
C GLY A 5 12.88 -2.39 -22.65
N THR A 6 11.64 -2.05 -22.30
CA THR A 6 11.03 -0.78 -22.67
C THR A 6 11.35 0.23 -21.57
N THR A 7 12.04 1.33 -21.91
CA THR A 7 12.23 2.44 -20.99
C THR A 7 11.65 3.70 -21.60
N LEU A 8 10.72 4.35 -20.89
CA LEU A 8 10.10 5.60 -21.29
C LEU A 8 10.34 6.68 -20.24
N TYR A 9 10.64 7.89 -20.71
CA TYR A 9 10.77 9.09 -19.90
C TYR A 9 9.73 10.11 -20.37
N VAL A 10 8.89 10.58 -19.46
CA VAL A 10 7.93 11.64 -19.70
C VAL A 10 8.23 12.77 -18.74
N HIS A 11 8.50 13.95 -19.29
CA HIS A 11 8.73 15.16 -18.54
C HIS A 11 7.75 16.24 -19.02
N SER A 12 7.02 16.83 -18.09
CA SER A 12 5.99 17.83 -18.37
C SER A 12 6.11 19.00 -17.41
N MET A 13 6.22 20.22 -17.94
CA MET A 13 6.28 21.46 -17.16
C MET A 13 5.27 22.47 -17.72
N GLY A 14 4.42 23.03 -16.84
CA GLY A 14 3.52 24.12 -17.22
C GLY A 14 2.29 24.24 -16.33
N SER A 15 1.39 25.17 -16.65
CA SER A 15 0.13 25.31 -15.89
C SER A 15 -0.90 24.20 -16.18
N SER A 16 -0.70 23.45 -17.26
CA SER A 16 -1.57 22.35 -17.70
C SER A 16 -1.29 21.06 -16.92
N GLY A 17 -2.29 20.18 -16.80
CA GLY A 17 -2.13 18.89 -16.15
C GLY A 17 -1.46 17.90 -17.09
N THR A 18 -0.77 16.91 -16.51
CA THR A 18 -0.19 15.81 -17.28
C THR A 18 -1.16 14.63 -17.27
N THR A 19 -1.66 14.22 -18.43
CA THR A 19 -2.40 12.97 -18.57
C THR A 19 -1.65 12.05 -19.51
N LEU A 20 -1.26 10.88 -19.01
CA LEU A 20 -0.49 9.91 -19.77
C LEU A 20 -1.18 8.55 -19.75
N TYR A 21 -1.23 7.92 -20.92
CA TYR A 21 -1.63 6.53 -21.11
C TYR A 21 -0.42 5.77 -21.63
N VAL A 22 0.01 4.75 -20.90
CA VAL A 22 1.10 3.86 -21.31
C VAL A 22 0.58 2.43 -21.29
N ASP A 23 0.70 1.77 -22.43
CA ASP A 23 0.47 0.34 -22.60
C ASP A 23 1.80 -0.29 -23.06
N SER A 24 2.24 -1.34 -22.37
CA SER A 24 3.52 -1.98 -22.63
C SER A 24 3.44 -3.49 -22.53
N MET A 25 3.54 -4.16 -23.68
CA MET A 25 3.72 -5.61 -23.78
C MET A 25 5.18 -5.94 -24.13
N SER A 26 5.90 -6.61 -23.22
CA SER A 26 7.31 -6.93 -23.41
C SER A 26 7.67 -8.30 -22.82
N SER A 27 8.56 -9.04 -23.48
CA SER A 27 9.19 -10.23 -22.87
C SER A 27 10.39 -9.87 -21.97
N SER A 28 10.64 -8.57 -21.78
CA SER A 28 11.68 -7.98 -20.94
C SER A 28 11.04 -6.93 -20.04
N GLY A 29 11.82 -6.35 -19.12
CA GLY A 29 11.27 -5.42 -18.14
C GLY A 29 10.74 -4.13 -18.77
N THR A 30 9.71 -3.55 -18.14
CA THR A 30 9.19 -2.23 -18.49
C THR A 30 9.53 -1.25 -17.38
N THR A 31 10.16 -0.13 -17.75
CA THR A 31 10.47 0.97 -16.85
C THR A 31 9.86 2.27 -17.37
N LEU A 32 9.08 2.96 -16.55
CA LEU A 32 8.55 4.28 -16.86
C LEU A 32 8.98 5.29 -15.80
N TYR A 33 9.46 6.43 -16.25
CA TYR A 33 9.72 7.63 -15.45
C TYR A 33 8.73 8.72 -15.88
N VAL A 34 7.94 9.23 -14.93
CA VAL A 34 7.06 10.38 -15.13
C VAL A 34 7.49 11.47 -14.16
N ASP A 35 7.86 12.62 -14.69
CA ASP A 35 8.16 13.83 -13.93
C ASP A 35 7.24 14.96 -14.41
N SER A 36 6.45 15.53 -13.50
CA SER A 36 5.38 16.46 -13.84
C SER A 36 5.34 17.61 -12.84
N MET A 37 5.56 18.83 -13.34
CA MET A 37 5.54 20.06 -12.54
C MET A 37 4.53 21.05 -13.10
N GLY A 38 3.50 21.39 -12.33
CA GLY A 38 2.46 22.30 -12.80
C GLY A 38 1.38 22.70 -11.82
N SER A 39 0.52 23.64 -12.20
CA SER A 39 -0.63 24.00 -11.34
C SER A 39 -1.70 22.90 -11.31
N LEU A 40 -1.88 22.19 -12.43
CA LEU A 40 -2.78 21.05 -12.55
C LEU A 40 -2.00 19.75 -12.33
N GLY A 41 -2.70 18.70 -11.89
CA GLY A 41 -2.09 17.49 -11.33
C GLY A 41 -1.66 16.49 -12.39
N THR A 42 -1.19 15.34 -11.93
CA THR A 42 -0.75 14.23 -12.78
C THR A 42 -1.77 13.11 -12.74
N THR A 43 -2.23 12.68 -13.92
CA THR A 43 -3.04 11.48 -14.09
C THR A 43 -2.28 10.48 -14.98
N LEU A 44 -1.98 9.31 -14.46
CA LEU A 44 -1.33 8.23 -15.20
C LEU A 44 -2.24 7.00 -15.25
N TYR A 45 -2.41 6.46 -16.45
CA TYR A 45 -2.90 5.11 -16.67
C TYR A 45 -1.74 4.29 -17.24
N PHE A 46 -1.32 3.28 -16.49
CA PHE A 46 -0.21 2.42 -16.86
C PHE A 46 -0.68 0.97 -16.87
N ASP A 47 -0.65 0.34 -18.03
CA ASP A 47 -0.89 -1.08 -18.24
C ASP A 47 0.42 -1.72 -18.72
N SER A 48 0.85 -2.78 -18.04
CA SER A 48 2.00 -3.54 -18.53
C SER A 48 1.85 -5.04 -18.37
N MET A 49 2.18 -5.73 -19.45
CA MET A 49 2.37 -7.17 -19.49
C MET A 49 3.84 -7.50 -19.73
N SER A 50 4.54 -7.97 -18.69
CA SER A 50 5.98 -8.19 -18.72
C SER A 50 6.41 -9.48 -18.00
N SER A 51 7.20 -10.33 -18.65
CA SER A 51 7.80 -11.48 -17.96
C SER A 51 8.89 -11.10 -16.96
N SER A 52 9.59 -9.98 -17.17
CA SER A 52 10.74 -9.57 -16.35
C SER A 52 10.45 -8.41 -15.39
N GLY A 53 9.18 -8.02 -15.27
CA GLY A 53 8.68 -7.12 -14.23
C GLY A 53 8.45 -5.69 -14.73
N THR A 54 7.85 -4.92 -13.84
CA THR A 54 7.41 -3.55 -14.09
C THR A 54 8.02 -2.64 -13.03
N THR A 55 8.65 -1.55 -13.45
CA THR A 55 9.12 -0.50 -12.55
C THR A 55 8.57 0.84 -12.98
N LEU A 56 7.93 1.56 -12.08
CA LEU A 56 7.38 2.87 -12.33
C LEU A 56 7.88 3.87 -11.28
N TYR A 57 8.39 5.00 -11.76
CA TYR A 57 8.76 6.16 -10.96
C TYR A 57 7.86 7.33 -11.36
N VAL A 58 7.11 7.88 -10.41
CA VAL A 58 6.27 9.06 -10.62
C VAL A 58 6.67 10.13 -9.61
N ASP A 59 7.15 11.26 -10.13
CA ASP A 59 7.37 12.49 -9.39
C ASP A 59 6.36 13.53 -9.89
N SER A 60 5.57 14.08 -8.98
CA SER A 60 4.52 15.02 -9.34
C SER A 60 4.42 16.16 -8.33
N MET A 61 4.71 17.36 -8.79
CA MET A 61 4.65 18.58 -8.00
C MET A 61 3.61 19.55 -8.58
N GLY A 62 2.59 19.89 -7.79
CA GLY A 62 1.60 20.84 -8.25
C GLY A 62 0.54 21.27 -7.25
N SER A 63 -0.35 22.20 -7.63
CA SER A 63 -1.47 22.58 -6.75
C SER A 63 -2.54 21.49 -6.71
N SER A 64 -2.79 20.82 -7.84
CA SER A 64 -3.67 19.66 -7.91
C SER A 64 -2.95 18.35 -7.56
N GLY A 65 -3.71 17.27 -7.38
CA GLY A 65 -3.22 16.03 -6.81
C GLY A 65 -2.71 15.05 -7.86
N THR A 66 -2.15 13.94 -7.39
CA THR A 66 -1.63 12.86 -8.24
C THR A 66 -2.62 11.71 -8.22
N THR A 67 -3.06 11.26 -9.41
CA THR A 67 -3.92 10.09 -9.57
C THR A 67 -3.27 9.07 -10.48
N LEU A 68 -3.01 7.87 -9.97
CA LEU A 68 -2.34 6.82 -10.74
C LEU A 68 -3.19 5.55 -10.75
N TYR A 69 -3.31 4.96 -11.93
CA TYR A 69 -3.88 3.64 -12.15
C TYR A 69 -2.78 2.77 -12.77
N VAL A 70 -2.39 1.72 -12.05
CA VAL A 70 -1.32 0.82 -12.44
C VAL A 70 -1.88 -0.60 -12.46
N ASP A 71 -1.94 -1.18 -13.66
CA ASP A 71 -2.23 -2.60 -13.89
C ASP A 71 -0.95 -3.26 -14.41
N SER A 72 -0.48 -4.30 -13.72
CA SER A 72 0.78 -4.96 -14.06
C SER A 72 0.66 -6.48 -13.93
N MET A 73 0.75 -7.15 -15.07
CA MET A 73 0.69 -8.60 -15.19
C MET A 73 2.05 -9.17 -15.62
N GLY A 74 2.59 -10.13 -14.84
CA GLY A 74 3.92 -10.63 -15.16
C GLY A 74 4.39 -11.82 -14.33
N SER A 75 5.44 -12.50 -14.79
CA SER A 75 6.08 -13.52 -13.95
C SER A 75 6.94 -12.89 -12.84
N SER A 76 7.51 -11.71 -13.09
CA SER A 76 8.31 -10.95 -12.15
C SER A 76 7.49 -9.82 -11.49
N GLY A 77 8.06 -9.17 -10.47
CA GLY A 77 7.30 -8.31 -9.57
C GLY A 77 7.04 -6.91 -10.13
N THR A 78 6.15 -6.20 -9.46
CA THR A 78 5.85 -4.78 -9.72
C THR A 78 6.50 -3.94 -8.64
N THR A 79 7.28 -2.93 -9.05
CA THR A 79 7.84 -1.94 -8.14
C THR A 79 7.37 -0.54 -8.54
N LEU A 80 6.76 0.17 -7.62
CA LEU A 80 6.26 1.52 -7.84
C LEU A 80 6.80 2.48 -6.78
N TYR A 81 7.34 3.60 -7.24
CA TYR A 81 7.76 4.73 -6.44
C TYR A 81 6.90 5.94 -6.83
N VAL A 82 6.19 6.51 -5.86
CA VAL A 82 5.37 7.71 -6.05
C VAL A 82 5.80 8.76 -5.06
N ASP A 83 6.30 9.88 -5.57
CA ASP A 83 6.51 11.12 -4.83
C ASP A 83 5.50 12.14 -5.33
N SER A 84 4.69 12.68 -4.42
CA SER A 84 3.62 13.58 -4.78
C SER A 84 3.51 14.73 -3.78
N MET A 85 3.79 15.94 -4.27
CA MET A 85 3.69 17.17 -3.49
C MET A 85 2.62 18.10 -4.06
N GLY A 86 1.57 18.40 -3.29
CA GLY A 86 0.57 19.35 -3.73
C GLY A 86 -0.57 19.67 -2.78
N SER A 87 -1.40 20.67 -3.09
CA SER A 87 -2.52 21.02 -2.20
C SER A 87 -3.63 19.96 -2.19
N LEU A 88 -3.91 19.32 -3.33
CA LEU A 88 -4.78 18.14 -3.41
C LEU A 88 -3.97 16.85 -3.21
N GLY A 89 -4.67 15.76 -2.85
CA GLY A 89 -4.07 14.56 -2.30
C GLY A 89 -3.59 13.57 -3.37
N THR A 90 -2.96 12.50 -2.91
CA THR A 90 -2.51 11.39 -3.78
C THR A 90 -3.55 10.28 -3.75
N THR A 91 -3.98 9.83 -4.92
CA THR A 91 -4.82 8.64 -5.09
C THR A 91 -4.10 7.64 -5.98
N LEU A 92 -3.94 6.42 -5.50
CA LEU A 92 -3.26 5.37 -6.25
C LEU A 92 -4.09 4.08 -6.23
N TYR A 93 -4.27 3.50 -7.41
CA TYR A 93 -4.84 2.19 -7.62
C TYR A 93 -3.76 1.30 -8.25
N VAL A 94 -3.37 0.24 -7.54
CA VAL A 94 -2.43 -0.77 -8.03
C VAL A 94 -3.14 -2.10 -8.07
N ASP A 95 -3.22 -2.67 -9.27
CA ASP A 95 -3.53 -4.09 -9.49
C ASP A 95 -2.26 -4.76 -10.00
N SER A 96 -1.82 -5.82 -9.32
CA SER A 96 -0.69 -6.59 -9.81
C SER A 96 -0.92 -8.08 -9.69
N MET A 97 -0.72 -8.76 -10.81
CA MET A 97 -0.85 -10.22 -10.91
C MET A 97 0.46 -10.84 -11.37
N GLY A 98 1.04 -11.74 -10.57
CA GLY A 98 2.26 -12.39 -10.97
C GLY A 98 2.82 -13.46 -10.06
N SER A 99 3.94 -14.09 -10.44
CA SER A 99 4.59 -15.07 -9.55
C SER A 99 5.41 -14.38 -8.45
N SER A 100 5.95 -13.21 -8.74
CA SER A 100 6.74 -12.39 -7.81
C SER A 100 5.87 -11.31 -7.13
N GLY A 101 6.44 -10.59 -6.15
CA GLY A 101 5.67 -9.74 -5.25
C GLY A 101 5.49 -8.31 -5.75
N THR A 102 4.61 -7.58 -5.07
CA THR A 102 4.39 -6.15 -5.29
C THR A 102 5.11 -5.35 -4.22
N THR A 103 5.91 -4.37 -4.64
CA THR A 103 6.56 -3.42 -3.74
C THR A 103 6.15 -2.00 -4.10
N LEU A 104 5.65 -1.26 -3.13
CA LEU A 104 5.18 0.11 -3.34
C LEU A 104 5.77 1.03 -2.26
N TYR A 105 6.32 2.15 -2.73
CA TYR A 105 6.75 3.28 -1.92
C TYR A 105 5.92 4.51 -2.31
N VAL A 106 5.20 5.08 -1.35
CA VAL A 106 4.41 6.30 -1.54
C VAL A 106 4.86 7.34 -0.54
N ASP A 107 5.34 8.47 -1.04
CA ASP A 107 5.54 9.71 -0.30
C ASP A 107 4.52 10.73 -0.80
N SER A 108 3.74 11.30 0.12
CA SER A 108 2.65 12.20 -0.20
C SER A 108 2.59 13.35 0.79
N MET A 109 2.80 14.56 0.28
CA MET A 109 2.73 15.79 1.07
C MET A 109 1.66 16.71 0.50
N GLY A 110 0.68 17.10 1.32
CA GLY A 110 -0.36 17.99 0.84
C GLY A 110 -1.37 18.49 1.84
N SER A 111 -2.35 19.27 1.39
CA SER A 111 -3.47 19.65 2.27
C SER A 111 -4.50 18.51 2.33
N SER A 112 -4.83 17.90 1.21
CA SER A 112 -5.73 16.74 1.15
C SER A 112 -4.99 15.41 1.39
N GLY A 113 -5.75 14.34 1.65
CA GLY A 113 -5.22 13.09 2.18
C GLY A 113 -4.67 12.14 1.11
N THR A 114 -3.98 11.09 1.57
CA THR A 114 -3.51 10.00 0.72
C THR A 114 -4.52 8.86 0.74
N THR A 115 -4.94 8.39 -0.44
CA THR A 115 -5.79 7.20 -0.59
C THR A 115 -5.09 6.19 -1.48
N LEU A 116 -4.98 4.96 -1.00
CA LEU A 116 -4.31 3.89 -1.73
C LEU A 116 -5.17 2.62 -1.72
N TYR A 117 -5.33 2.04 -2.91
CA TYR A 117 -5.91 0.73 -3.14
C TYR A 117 -4.85 -0.16 -3.78
N VAL A 118 -4.48 -1.24 -3.10
CA VAL A 118 -3.54 -2.24 -3.60
C VAL A 118 -4.24 -3.59 -3.62
N ASP A 119 -4.42 -4.15 -4.81
CA ASP A 119 -4.72 -5.56 -5.02
C ASP A 119 -3.47 -6.24 -5.59
N SER A 120 -3.01 -7.30 -4.93
CA SER A 120 -1.84 -8.05 -5.37
C SER A 120 -2.10 -9.54 -5.24
N MET A 121 -2.02 -10.23 -6.38
CA MET A 121 -2.20 -11.67 -6.47
C MET A 121 -0.92 -12.31 -6.97
N GLY A 122 -0.30 -13.18 -6.16
CA GLY A 122 0.89 -13.87 -6.61
C GLY A 122 1.49 -14.89 -5.67
N SER A 123 2.57 -15.56 -6.07
CA SER A 123 3.21 -16.53 -5.16
C SER A 123 4.04 -15.84 -4.07
N SER A 124 4.56 -14.64 -4.35
CA SER A 124 5.32 -13.83 -3.40
C SER A 124 4.44 -12.77 -2.73
N GLY A 125 5.01 -12.03 -1.78
CA GLY A 125 4.25 -11.19 -0.86
C GLY A 125 4.07 -9.75 -1.34
N THR A 126 3.26 -9.00 -0.61
CA THR A 126 3.05 -7.56 -0.82
C THR A 126 3.81 -6.79 0.24
N THR A 127 4.63 -5.83 -0.20
CA THR A 127 5.34 -4.89 0.69
C THR A 127 4.97 -3.47 0.34
N LEU A 128 4.49 -2.72 1.34
CA LEU A 128 4.06 -1.35 1.16
C LEU A 128 4.66 -0.43 2.22
N TYR A 129 5.24 0.68 1.76
CA TYR A 129 5.71 1.79 2.56
C TYR A 129 4.91 3.04 2.18
N VAL A 130 4.22 3.62 3.16
CA VAL A 130 3.46 4.87 2.99
C VAL A 130 3.96 5.89 4.00
N ASP A 131 4.47 7.01 3.50
CA ASP A 131 4.71 8.23 4.26
C ASP A 131 3.72 9.29 3.76
N SER A 132 2.93 9.84 4.68
CA SER A 132 1.85 10.78 4.34
C SER A 132 1.79 11.91 5.34
N MET A 133 2.01 13.13 4.85
CA MET A 133 1.86 14.36 5.63
C MET A 133 0.74 15.19 5.02
N SER A 134 -0.42 15.25 5.70
CA SER A 134 -1.53 16.06 5.19
C SER A 134 -2.47 16.60 6.25
N SER A 135 -3.28 17.61 5.90
CA SER A 135 -4.32 18.07 6.84
C SER A 135 -5.45 17.05 6.94
N SER A 136 -5.87 16.46 5.82
CA SER A 136 -6.79 15.32 5.77
C SER A 136 -6.10 14.00 6.13
N GLY A 137 -6.84 12.90 6.23
CA GLY A 137 -6.31 11.62 6.73
C GLY A 137 -5.68 10.74 5.66
N THR A 138 -4.99 9.68 6.10
CA THR A 138 -4.49 8.60 5.23
C THR A 138 -5.46 7.42 5.26
N THR A 139 -5.87 6.95 4.08
CA THR A 139 -6.71 5.75 3.95
C THR A 139 -6.04 4.74 3.04
N LEU A 140 -5.95 3.49 3.50
CA LEU A 140 -5.31 2.42 2.77
C LEU A 140 -6.17 1.15 2.77
N TYR A 141 -6.36 0.59 1.59
CA TYR A 141 -6.96 -0.71 1.35
C TYR A 141 -5.91 -1.62 0.71
N VAL A 142 -5.53 -2.70 1.40
CA VAL A 142 -4.59 -3.71 0.89
C VAL A 142 -5.32 -5.04 0.86
N HIS A 143 -5.42 -5.61 -0.32
CA HIS A 143 -5.86 -6.98 -0.54
C HIS A 143 -4.71 -7.76 -1.18
N SER A 144 -4.25 -8.80 -0.49
CA SER A 144 -3.09 -9.56 -0.93
C SER A 144 -3.36 -11.06 -0.82
N MET A 145 -3.21 -11.76 -1.95
CA MET A 145 -3.39 -13.20 -2.02
C MET A 145 -2.11 -13.86 -2.52
N GLY A 146 -1.51 -14.74 -1.71
CA GLY A 146 -0.29 -15.42 -2.12
C GLY A 146 0.34 -16.38 -1.15
N SER A 147 1.43 -17.04 -1.53
CA SER A 147 2.11 -17.97 -0.61
C SER A 147 2.94 -17.23 0.46
N ALA A 148 3.53 -16.07 0.11
CA ALA A 148 4.26 -15.23 1.05
C ALA A 148 3.37 -14.15 1.71
N GLY A 149 3.92 -13.43 2.67
CA GLY A 149 3.15 -12.61 3.61
C GLY A 149 2.94 -11.18 3.13
N THR A 150 2.08 -10.46 3.85
CA THR A 150 1.86 -9.02 3.65
C THR A 150 2.63 -8.24 4.70
N THR A 151 3.44 -7.29 4.27
CA THR A 151 4.16 -6.37 5.16
C THR A 151 3.82 -4.93 4.83
N LEU A 152 3.41 -4.18 5.83
CA LEU A 152 2.99 -2.80 5.67
C LEU A 152 3.63 -1.89 6.71
N TYR A 153 4.23 -0.80 6.24
CA TYR A 153 4.74 0.31 7.03
C TYR A 153 3.95 1.56 6.67
N VAL A 154 3.27 2.15 7.64
CA VAL A 154 2.52 3.41 7.48
C VAL A 154 3.04 4.41 8.49
N ASP A 155 3.61 5.51 8.01
CA ASP A 155 3.82 6.73 8.78
C ASP A 155 2.84 7.80 8.26
N SER A 156 2.00 8.32 9.14
CA SER A 156 0.97 9.29 8.78
C SER A 156 0.91 10.41 9.80
N MET A 157 1.11 11.63 9.33
CA MET A 157 0.91 12.85 10.10
C MET A 157 -0.29 13.60 9.53
N SER A 158 -1.43 13.54 10.23
CA SER A 158 -2.67 14.15 9.75
C SER A 158 -3.65 14.62 10.80
N SER A 159 -4.42 15.68 10.51
CA SER A 159 -5.46 16.11 11.46
C SER A 159 -6.64 15.12 11.53
N SER A 160 -7.01 14.49 10.40
CA SER A 160 -8.15 13.57 10.29
C SER A 160 -7.83 12.09 10.55
N GLY A 161 -6.58 11.74 10.87
CA GLY A 161 -6.20 10.41 11.34
C GLY A 161 -5.91 9.40 10.22
N THR A 162 -5.71 8.14 10.62
CA THR A 162 -5.29 7.05 9.71
C THR A 162 -6.29 5.91 9.77
N THR A 163 -6.75 5.46 8.61
CA THR A 163 -7.61 4.27 8.48
C THR A 163 -6.96 3.25 7.56
N LEU A 164 -6.90 2.01 8.01
CA LEU A 164 -6.28 0.93 7.27
C LEU A 164 -7.19 -0.31 7.26
N TYR A 165 -7.39 -0.86 6.07
CA TYR A 165 -8.04 -2.14 5.80
C TYR A 165 -7.02 -3.07 5.16
N VAL A 166 -6.70 -4.18 5.83
CA VAL A 166 -5.82 -5.21 5.31
C VAL A 166 -6.56 -6.53 5.28
N ASP A 167 -6.68 -7.11 4.10
CA ASP A 167 -7.10 -8.47 3.87
C ASP A 167 -5.93 -9.23 3.25
N SER A 168 -5.45 -10.27 3.94
CA SER A 168 -4.28 -11.02 3.50
C SER A 168 -4.49 -12.52 3.66
N MET A 169 -4.50 -13.21 2.53
CA MET A 169 -4.65 -14.65 2.44
C MET A 169 -3.36 -15.29 1.94
N GLY A 170 -2.74 -16.13 2.76
CA GLY A 170 -1.51 -16.81 2.35
C GLY A 170 -0.87 -17.75 3.34
N SER A 171 0.13 -18.52 2.92
CA SER A 171 0.81 -19.45 3.85
C SER A 171 1.61 -18.71 4.94
N SER A 172 2.14 -17.52 4.60
CA SER A 172 2.93 -16.68 5.50
C SER A 172 2.06 -15.61 6.19
N GLY A 173 2.63 -14.95 7.20
CA GLY A 173 1.88 -14.09 8.11
C GLY A 173 1.71 -12.66 7.61
N THR A 174 0.91 -11.89 8.35
CA THR A 174 0.68 -10.46 8.10
C THR A 174 1.39 -9.64 9.17
N THR A 175 2.20 -8.66 8.74
CA THR A 175 2.94 -7.77 9.65
C THR A 175 2.65 -6.31 9.34
N LEU A 176 2.12 -5.58 10.32
CA LEU A 176 1.81 -4.15 10.19
C LEU A 176 2.61 -3.33 11.20
N TYR A 177 3.21 -2.26 10.71
CA TYR A 177 3.79 -1.17 11.50
C TYR A 177 3.03 0.11 11.15
N VAL A 178 2.29 0.63 12.12
CA VAL A 178 1.48 1.84 11.95
C VAL A 178 1.95 2.87 12.96
N HIS A 179 2.52 3.95 12.46
CA HIS A 179 2.83 5.16 13.19
C HIS A 179 1.90 6.28 12.70
N SER A 180 1.08 6.81 13.59
CA SER A 180 0.06 7.81 13.24
C SER A 180 0.07 8.93 14.27
N MET A 181 0.18 10.17 13.79
CA MET A 181 0.11 11.37 14.61
C MET A 181 -0.98 12.29 14.07
N GLY A 182 -1.90 12.71 14.93
CA GLY A 182 -3.03 13.50 14.47
C GLY A 182 -3.94 14.05 15.53
N SER A 183 -4.94 14.83 15.12
CA SER A 183 -6.03 15.20 16.05
C SER A 183 -7.02 14.05 16.20
N SER A 184 -7.33 13.36 15.10
CA SER A 184 -8.20 12.17 15.08
C SER A 184 -7.43 10.88 15.40
N GLY A 185 -8.16 9.77 15.54
CA GLY A 185 -7.62 8.49 15.96
C GLY A 185 -7.08 7.64 14.82
N THR A 186 -6.56 6.47 15.16
CA THR A 186 -6.15 5.43 14.21
C THR A 186 -7.15 4.29 14.24
N THR A 187 -7.66 3.90 13.07
CA THR A 187 -8.56 2.75 12.93
C THR A 187 -7.93 1.70 12.04
N LEU A 188 -7.92 0.46 12.51
CA LEU A 188 -7.33 -0.65 11.79
C LEU A 188 -8.30 -1.83 11.72
N TYR A 189 -8.54 -2.32 10.51
CA TYR A 189 -9.22 -3.57 10.20
C TYR A 189 -8.23 -4.53 9.55
N VAL A 190 -7.95 -5.66 10.20
CA VAL A 190 -7.08 -6.72 9.67
C VAL A 190 -7.87 -8.01 9.64
N ASP A 191 -8.06 -8.55 8.44
CA ASP A 191 -8.40 -9.94 8.22
C ASP A 191 -7.17 -10.65 7.65
N SER A 192 -6.70 -11.68 8.34
CA SER A 192 -5.59 -12.48 7.83
C SER A 192 -5.85 -13.96 8.01
N MET A 193 -5.70 -14.69 6.91
CA MET A 193 -5.85 -16.14 6.87
C MET A 193 -4.55 -16.77 6.38
N GLY A 194 -3.94 -17.61 7.20
CA GLY A 194 -2.68 -18.24 6.82
C GLY A 194 -2.10 -19.24 7.81
N SER A 195 -1.06 -19.97 7.42
CA SER A 195 -0.40 -20.91 8.34
C SER A 195 0.38 -20.17 9.43
N SER A 196 0.90 -18.98 9.12
CA SER A 196 1.63 -18.12 10.06
C SER A 196 0.71 -17.07 10.70
N GLY A 197 1.19 -16.40 11.76
CA GLY A 197 0.39 -15.51 12.58
C GLY A 197 0.35 -14.07 12.08
N THR A 198 -0.49 -13.25 12.72
CA THR A 198 -0.58 -11.81 12.48
C THR A 198 0.17 -11.05 13.56
N THR A 199 1.03 -10.10 13.17
CA THR A 199 1.75 -9.21 14.09
C THR A 199 1.42 -7.75 13.79
N LEU A 200 1.04 -7.01 14.81
CA LEU A 200 0.69 -5.59 14.69
C LEU A 200 1.49 -4.75 15.68
N TYR A 201 2.18 -3.73 15.18
CA TYR A 201 2.82 -2.68 15.95
C TYR A 201 2.11 -1.36 15.64
N VAL A 202 1.35 -0.84 16.60
CA VAL A 202 0.57 0.39 16.42
C VAL A 202 1.01 1.42 17.44
N HIS A 203 1.56 2.51 16.94
CA HIS A 203 1.91 3.70 17.69
C HIS A 203 1.03 4.86 17.21
N SER A 204 0.10 5.31 18.04
CA SER A 204 -0.88 6.33 17.69
C SER A 204 -0.84 7.46 18.72
N MET A 205 -0.74 8.69 18.23
CA MET A 205 -0.74 9.90 19.05
C MET A 205 -1.82 10.84 18.53
N GLY A 206 -2.86 11.06 19.32
CA GLY A 206 -3.89 12.03 18.94
C GLY A 206 -4.93 12.33 19.98
N SER A 207 -5.88 13.22 19.69
CA SER A 207 -6.92 13.56 20.67
C SER A 207 -7.94 12.41 20.83
N TRP A 208 -8.21 11.69 19.74
CA TRP A 208 -9.07 10.50 19.71
C TRP A 208 -8.25 9.21 19.76
N GLY A 209 -8.88 8.11 20.20
CA GLY A 209 -8.21 6.86 20.55
C GLY A 209 -7.96 5.95 19.35
N THR A 210 -7.27 4.84 19.62
CA THR A 210 -6.97 3.80 18.62
C THR A 210 -8.04 2.71 18.65
N THR A 211 -8.57 2.34 17.48
CA THR A 211 -9.52 1.21 17.36
C THR A 211 -8.95 0.12 16.46
N LEU A 212 -8.96 -1.12 16.94
CA LEU A 212 -8.43 -2.27 16.22
C LEU A 212 -9.50 -3.36 16.09
N TYR A 213 -9.73 -3.81 14.87
CA TYR A 213 -10.51 -4.99 14.54
C TYR A 213 -9.58 -6.00 13.88
N VAL A 214 -9.26 -7.09 14.60
CA VAL A 214 -8.28 -8.08 14.15
C VAL A 214 -8.95 -9.45 14.10
N HIS A 215 -9.12 -9.96 12.89
CA HIS A 215 -9.54 -11.32 12.61
C HIS A 215 -8.36 -12.08 12.03
N SER A 216 -7.88 -13.11 12.73
CA SER A 216 -6.70 -13.88 12.31
C SER A 216 -7.00 -15.36 12.42
N MET A 217 -6.91 -16.07 11.30
CA MET A 217 -7.08 -17.52 11.25
C MET A 217 -5.76 -18.16 10.83
N GLY A 218 -5.12 -18.86 11.74
CA GLY A 218 -3.85 -19.51 11.44
C GLY A 218 -3.29 -20.40 12.52
N SER A 219 -2.35 -21.26 12.12
CA SER A 219 -1.70 -22.20 13.04
C SER A 219 -0.86 -21.46 14.10
N SER A 220 -0.34 -20.29 13.75
CA SER A 220 0.33 -19.36 14.66
C SER A 220 -0.61 -18.24 15.09
N GLY A 221 -0.61 -17.87 16.37
CA GLY A 221 -1.54 -16.88 16.95
C GLY A 221 -1.29 -15.42 16.54
N THR A 222 -2.05 -14.49 17.12
CA THR A 222 -1.94 -13.05 16.88
C THR A 222 -1.13 -12.34 17.96
N THR A 223 -0.19 -11.48 17.57
CA THR A 223 0.60 -10.64 18.48
C THR A 223 0.30 -9.16 18.25
N LEU A 224 0.06 -8.41 19.33
CA LEU A 224 -0.33 -7.01 19.29
C LEU A 224 0.52 -6.17 20.24
N TYR A 225 1.19 -5.15 19.70
CA TYR A 225 1.88 -4.11 20.44
C TYR A 225 1.22 -2.76 20.15
N VAL A 226 0.41 -2.27 21.09
CA VAL A 226 -0.30 -0.99 20.92
C VAL A 226 0.18 0.01 21.95
N HIS A 227 0.67 1.14 21.46
CA HIS A 227 0.93 2.33 22.23
C HIS A 227 0.04 3.45 21.68
N SER A 228 -0.92 3.88 22.49
CA SER A 228 -1.86 4.96 22.14
C SER A 228 -1.77 6.06 23.18
N MET A 229 -1.52 7.29 22.74
CA MET A 229 -1.51 8.47 23.58
C MET A 229 -2.59 9.42 23.10
N GLY A 230 -3.60 9.65 23.94
CA GLY A 230 -4.71 10.54 23.61
C GLY A 230 -5.71 10.76 24.73
N SER A 231 -6.65 11.67 24.50
CA SER A 231 -7.72 11.95 25.47
C SER A 231 -8.76 10.83 25.52
N SER A 232 -8.85 10.03 24.46
CA SER A 232 -9.70 8.84 24.37
C SER A 232 -8.83 7.56 24.38
N GLY A 233 -9.34 6.46 24.94
CA GLY A 233 -8.60 5.21 25.12
C GLY A 233 -8.54 4.30 23.88
N THR A 234 -7.80 3.20 23.98
CA THR A 234 -7.69 2.15 22.95
C THR A 234 -8.85 1.15 23.04
N THR A 235 -9.44 0.78 21.90
CA THR A 235 -10.43 -0.30 21.78
C THR A 235 -9.90 -1.41 20.89
N LEU A 236 -10.02 -2.67 21.32
CA LEU A 236 -9.58 -3.86 20.60
C LEU A 236 -10.71 -4.89 20.48
N TYR A 237 -11.02 -5.29 19.26
CA TYR A 237 -11.85 -6.43 18.90
C TYR A 237 -10.97 -7.46 18.21
N ALA A 238 -10.57 -8.52 18.93
CA ALA A 238 -9.71 -9.57 18.40
C ALA A 238 -10.42 -10.91 18.38
N HIS A 239 -10.36 -11.60 17.24
CA HIS A 239 -10.80 -12.97 17.07
C HIS A 239 -9.66 -13.75 16.40
N ALA A 240 -9.07 -14.69 17.15
CA ALA A 240 -7.97 -15.51 16.68
C ALA A 240 -8.33 -17.00 16.82
N PHE A 241 -8.18 -17.76 15.74
CA PHE A 241 -8.41 -19.21 15.75
C PHE A 241 -7.10 -19.95 15.42
N SER A 242 -6.70 -20.86 16.31
CA SER A 242 -5.59 -21.80 16.09
C SER A 242 -6.09 -23.23 16.28
N PRO A 243 -6.19 -24.06 15.21
CA PRO A 243 -6.63 -25.44 15.37
C PRO A 243 -5.59 -26.25 16.16
N CYS A 244 -5.97 -26.75 17.33
CA CYS A 244 -5.18 -27.72 18.08
C CYS A 244 -5.30 -29.09 17.38
N PHE A 245 -4.23 -29.55 16.71
CA PHE A 245 -4.16 -30.95 16.27
C PHE A 245 -3.96 -31.84 17.50
N THR A 246 -4.98 -32.61 17.87
CA THR A 246 -4.84 -33.70 18.84
C THR A 246 -4.35 -34.93 18.08
N GLU A 247 -3.08 -35.29 18.22
CA GLU A 247 -2.57 -36.56 17.71
C GLU A 247 -3.18 -37.69 18.57
N GLN A 248 -4.18 -38.41 18.04
CA GLN A 248 -4.61 -39.68 18.64
C GLN A 248 -3.59 -40.75 18.26
N GLY A 249 -2.64 -41.01 19.16
CA GLY A 249 -1.77 -42.18 19.06
C GLY A 249 -2.57 -43.46 19.33
N SER A 250 -2.46 -44.41 18.42
CA SER A 250 -2.78 -45.84 18.64
C SER A 250 -1.60 -46.69 18.22
#